data_AF-A0A4Q4BQ19-F1
#
_entry.id   AF-A0A4Q4BQ19-F1
#
_cell.length_a   1.000
_cell.length_b   1.000
_cell.length_c   1.000
_cell.angle_alpha   90.00
_cell.angle_beta   90.00
_cell.angle_gamma   90.00
#
_symmetry.space_group_name_H-M   'P 1'
#
loop_
_entity.id
_entity.type
_entity.pdbx_description
1 polymer ?
#
loop_
_entity_poly.entity_id
_entity_poly.type
_entity_poly.pdbx_seq_one_letter_code
_entity_poly.pdbx_strand_id
1 'polypeptide(L)'
;MPAGPGVQAPAFLYQSTSALRRSASEAYVARVQQRNPAAAALISSELGRHDYDRIYTGIVAPYGYRPNDAADGLAAYTLLGWLIANGQADIPPRQAAAVRAQIAFRAAGSPVFASPASRAQLGEELKLLFVTLHAGWQSARREGTLRQYADGVAIMFRNNGTDLRALRLSDSGFAGR
;
A
#
# COMPACT_ATOMS: atom_id res chain seq x y z
N MET A 1 27.00 -5.76 19.29
CA MET A 1 27.63 -6.10 18.00
C MET A 1 27.39 -4.94 17.04
N PRO A 2 28.42 -4.39 16.37
CA PRO A 2 28.21 -3.31 15.42
C PRO A 2 27.58 -3.87 14.15
N ALA A 3 26.55 -3.19 13.62
CA ALA A 3 25.88 -3.58 12.38
C ALA A 3 26.87 -3.55 11.21
N GLY A 4 27.06 -4.69 10.55
CA GLY A 4 27.86 -4.82 9.35
C GLY A 4 27.29 -4.02 8.16
N PRO A 5 28.06 -3.88 7.08
CA PRO A 5 27.71 -3.01 5.95
C PRO A 5 26.38 -3.44 5.31
N GLY A 6 25.47 -2.47 5.20
CA GLY A 6 24.19 -2.45 4.48
C GLY A 6 23.77 -3.73 3.75
N VAL A 7 23.11 -4.65 4.45
CA VAL A 7 22.32 -5.71 3.80
C VAL A 7 21.22 -5.02 3.00
N GLN A 8 21.38 -4.99 1.67
CA GLN A 8 20.34 -4.47 0.78
C GLN A 8 19.07 -5.32 0.95
N ALA A 9 17.96 -4.65 1.21
CA ALA A 9 16.66 -5.32 1.28
C ALA A 9 16.38 -6.07 -0.03
N PRO A 10 15.84 -7.30 0.01
CA PRO A 10 15.48 -8.05 -1.18
C PRO A 10 14.52 -7.26 -2.08
N ALA A 11 14.68 -7.40 -3.39
CA ALA A 11 13.85 -6.69 -4.38
C ALA A 11 12.84 -7.66 -5.02
N PHE A 12 11.60 -7.22 -5.14
CA PHE A 12 10.47 -8.00 -5.65
C PHE A 12 9.95 -7.36 -6.94
N LEU A 13 10.87 -7.12 -7.87
CA LEU A 13 10.60 -6.44 -9.13
C LEU A 13 9.69 -7.25 -10.04
N TYR A 14 8.86 -6.54 -10.79
CA TYR A 14 8.01 -7.11 -11.81
C TYR A 14 7.84 -6.15 -12.99
N GLN A 15 7.37 -6.66 -14.13
CA GLN A 15 7.08 -5.84 -15.30
C GLN A 15 5.60 -5.47 -15.31
N SER A 16 5.32 -4.17 -15.22
CA SER A 16 3.97 -3.64 -15.32
C SER A 16 3.61 -3.43 -16.80
N THR A 17 2.71 -4.25 -17.33
CA THR A 17 2.21 -4.15 -18.71
C THR A 17 0.79 -3.59 -18.74
N SER A 18 0.37 -3.02 -19.85
CA SER A 18 -1.01 -2.53 -20.01
C SER A 18 -2.05 -3.63 -19.79
N ALA A 19 -1.79 -4.84 -20.27
CA ALA A 19 -2.65 -5.99 -20.08
C ALA A 19 -2.77 -6.40 -18.59
N LEU A 20 -1.63 -6.43 -17.87
CA LEU A 20 -1.62 -6.72 -16.44
C LEU A 20 -2.40 -5.65 -15.65
N ARG A 21 -2.15 -4.37 -15.95
CA ARG A 21 -2.84 -3.25 -15.30
C ARG A 21 -4.35 -3.32 -15.49
N ARG A 22 -4.78 -3.59 -16.72
CA ARG A 22 -6.21 -3.75 -17.06
C ARG A 22 -6.83 -4.90 -16.29
N SER A 23 -6.20 -6.08 -16.33
CA SER A 23 -6.69 -7.27 -15.62
C SER A 23 -6.77 -7.05 -14.11
N ALA A 24 -5.78 -6.38 -13.51
CA ALA A 24 -5.77 -6.03 -12.10
C ALA A 24 -6.92 -5.07 -11.73
N SER A 25 -7.13 -4.02 -12.54
CA SER A 25 -8.23 -3.07 -12.35
C SER A 25 -9.60 -3.74 -12.44
N GLU A 26 -9.81 -4.58 -13.47
CA GLU A 26 -11.07 -5.32 -13.65
C GLU A 26 -11.34 -6.26 -12.47
N ALA A 27 -10.33 -7.03 -12.05
CA ALA A 27 -10.44 -7.92 -10.90
C ALA A 27 -10.71 -7.16 -9.59
N TYR A 28 -10.06 -6.01 -9.40
CA TYR A 28 -10.27 -5.16 -8.23
C TYR A 28 -11.69 -4.60 -8.18
N VAL A 29 -12.17 -4.00 -9.28
CA VAL A 29 -13.54 -3.49 -9.39
C VAL A 29 -14.56 -4.60 -9.14
N ALA A 30 -14.36 -5.78 -9.73
CA ALA A 30 -15.23 -6.94 -9.52
C ALA A 30 -15.30 -7.36 -8.04
N ARG A 31 -14.17 -7.37 -7.31
CA ARG A 31 -14.16 -7.65 -5.86
C ARG A 31 -14.89 -6.59 -5.06
N VAL A 32 -14.72 -5.31 -5.39
CA VAL A 32 -15.44 -4.22 -4.71
C VAL A 32 -16.93 -4.32 -4.99
N GLN A 33 -17.34 -4.65 -6.22
CA GLN A 33 -18.73 -4.77 -6.64
C GLN A 33 -19.52 -5.75 -5.78
N GLN A 34 -18.89 -6.86 -5.35
CA GLN A 34 -19.51 -7.87 -4.49
C GLN A 34 -19.91 -7.33 -3.10
N ARG A 35 -19.21 -6.30 -2.62
CA ARG A 35 -19.42 -5.72 -1.28
C ARG A 35 -20.15 -4.38 -1.32
N ASN A 36 -19.85 -3.57 -2.32
CA ASN A 36 -20.38 -2.23 -2.49
C ASN A 36 -20.44 -1.85 -3.98
N PRO A 37 -21.57 -2.12 -4.66
CA PRO A 37 -21.80 -1.77 -6.05
C PRO A 37 -21.58 -0.28 -6.38
N ALA A 38 -22.00 0.62 -5.50
CA ALA A 38 -21.86 2.06 -5.71
C ALA A 38 -20.39 2.49 -5.68
N ALA A 39 -19.60 1.96 -4.74
CA ALA A 39 -18.17 2.22 -4.68
C ALA A 39 -17.43 1.65 -5.90
N ALA A 40 -17.81 0.46 -6.37
CA ALA A 40 -17.21 -0.14 -7.56
C ALA A 40 -17.47 0.69 -8.83
N ALA A 41 -18.69 1.21 -9.01
CA ALA A 41 -19.00 2.12 -10.11
C ALA A 41 -18.16 3.40 -10.07
N LEU A 42 -18.01 4.00 -8.87
CA LEU A 42 -17.16 5.18 -8.69
C LEU A 42 -15.69 4.87 -9.00
N ILE A 43 -15.13 3.79 -8.42
CA ILE A 43 -13.75 3.36 -8.67
C ILE A 43 -13.52 3.09 -10.16
N SER A 44 -14.43 2.37 -10.82
CA SER A 44 -14.33 2.09 -12.25
C SER A 44 -14.33 3.37 -13.08
N SER A 45 -15.13 4.37 -12.70
CA SER A 45 -15.14 5.68 -13.37
C SER A 45 -13.81 6.42 -13.20
N GLU A 46 -13.27 6.43 -11.99
CA GLU A 46 -12.01 7.11 -11.68
C GLU A 46 -10.80 6.43 -12.34
N LEU A 47 -10.76 5.09 -12.35
CA LEU A 47 -9.71 4.33 -13.07
C LEU A 47 -9.77 4.50 -14.59
N GLY A 48 -10.95 4.84 -15.14
CA GLY A 48 -11.10 5.18 -16.56
C GLY A 48 -10.60 6.60 -16.90
N ARG A 49 -10.55 7.51 -15.92
CA ARG A 49 -10.11 8.91 -16.09
C ARG A 49 -8.66 9.13 -15.71
N HIS A 50 -8.14 8.33 -14.79
CA HIS A 50 -6.86 8.55 -14.16
C HIS A 50 -5.96 7.32 -14.24
N ASP A 51 -4.68 7.55 -14.52
CA ASP A 51 -3.66 6.50 -14.48
C ASP A 51 -3.22 6.28 -13.02
N TYR A 52 -3.72 5.21 -12.42
CA TYR A 52 -3.40 4.86 -11.04
C TYR A 52 -1.90 4.57 -10.83
N ASP A 53 -1.21 4.05 -11.84
CA ASP A 53 0.23 3.76 -11.75
C ASP A 53 1.02 5.06 -11.69
N ARG A 54 0.62 6.06 -12.49
CA ARG A 54 1.22 7.39 -12.44
C ARG A 54 0.96 8.08 -11.10
N ILE A 55 -0.28 7.98 -10.58
CA ILE A 55 -0.63 8.53 -9.26
C ILE A 55 0.20 7.87 -8.16
N TYR A 56 0.21 6.54 -8.13
CA TYR A 56 0.97 5.76 -7.16
C TYR A 56 2.46 6.15 -7.21
N THR A 57 3.06 6.12 -8.40
CA THR A 57 4.48 6.47 -8.61
C THR A 57 4.79 7.87 -8.09
N GLY A 58 3.94 8.86 -8.37
CA GLY A 58 4.14 10.23 -7.91
C GLY A 58 4.10 10.37 -6.38
N ILE A 59 3.22 9.62 -5.71
CA ILE A 59 3.08 9.68 -4.24
C ILE A 59 4.26 8.98 -3.55
N VAL A 60 4.74 7.86 -4.09
CA VAL A 60 5.74 7.03 -3.41
C VAL A 60 7.19 7.43 -3.72
N ALA A 61 7.43 8.16 -4.82
CA ALA A 61 8.77 8.56 -5.25
C ALA A 61 9.58 9.35 -4.19
N PRO A 62 9.01 10.30 -3.42
CA PRO A 62 9.76 11.03 -2.38
C PRO A 62 10.31 10.14 -1.26
N TYR A 63 9.74 8.95 -1.08
CA TYR A 63 10.17 7.97 -0.07
C TYR A 63 11.15 6.93 -0.63
N GLY A 64 11.52 7.02 -1.91
CA GLY A 64 12.46 6.09 -2.56
C GLY A 64 11.89 4.71 -2.85
N TYR A 65 10.56 4.55 -2.80
CA TYR A 65 9.90 3.30 -3.17
C TYR A 65 9.94 3.10 -4.68
N ARG A 66 10.19 1.86 -5.09
CA ARG A 66 10.18 1.44 -6.49
C ARG A 66 8.74 1.12 -6.89
N PRO A 67 8.20 1.76 -7.94
CA PRO A 67 6.79 1.61 -8.25
C PRO A 67 6.44 0.19 -8.69
N ASN A 68 7.37 -0.53 -9.33
CA ASN A 68 7.19 -1.90 -9.81
C ASN A 68 7.92 -2.93 -8.93
N ASP A 69 7.89 -2.73 -7.62
CA ASP A 69 8.36 -3.71 -6.62
C ASP A 69 7.18 -4.05 -5.69
N ALA A 70 6.80 -5.32 -5.65
CA ALA A 70 5.61 -5.74 -4.91
C ALA A 70 5.78 -5.57 -3.38
N ALA A 71 7.01 -5.69 -2.85
CA ALA A 71 7.25 -5.48 -1.43
C ALA A 71 7.22 -3.99 -1.09
N ASP A 72 7.73 -3.13 -1.97
CA ASP A 72 7.59 -1.67 -1.82
C ASP A 72 6.11 -1.26 -1.90
N GLY A 73 5.32 -1.89 -2.79
CA GLY A 73 3.86 -1.73 -2.83
C GLY A 73 3.18 -2.07 -1.51
N LEU A 74 3.55 -3.20 -0.91
CA LEU A 74 3.00 -3.63 0.37
C LEU A 74 3.43 -2.69 1.51
N ALA A 75 4.67 -2.21 1.47
CA ALA A 75 5.20 -1.25 2.41
C ALA A 75 4.47 0.09 2.33
N ALA A 76 4.33 0.66 1.14
CA ALA A 76 3.61 1.89 0.91
C ALA A 76 2.14 1.79 1.37
N TYR A 77 1.45 0.70 1.01
CA TYR A 77 0.05 0.46 1.41
C TYR A 77 -0.12 0.37 2.93
N THR A 78 0.74 -0.43 3.59
CA THR A 78 0.68 -0.60 5.05
C THR A 78 1.00 0.70 5.78
N LEU A 79 1.99 1.45 5.28
CA LEU A 79 2.43 2.71 5.87
C LEU A 79 1.39 3.82 5.73
N LEU A 80 0.75 3.92 4.56
CA LEU A 80 -0.39 4.81 4.36
C LEU A 80 -1.55 4.44 5.30
N GLY A 81 -1.87 3.15 5.43
CA GLY A 81 -2.86 2.66 6.38
C GLY A 81 -2.53 3.10 7.81
N TRP A 82 -1.28 2.93 8.24
CA TRP A 82 -0.82 3.31 9.57
C TRP A 82 -0.93 4.82 9.81
N LEU A 83 -0.50 5.64 8.85
CA LEU A 83 -0.63 7.11 8.87
C LEU A 83 -2.08 7.51 9.13
N ILE A 84 -3.00 6.98 8.33
CA ILE A 84 -4.43 7.27 8.41
C ILE A 84 -5.00 6.80 9.75
N ALA A 85 -4.76 5.54 10.14
CA ALA A 85 -5.32 4.94 11.35
C ALA A 85 -4.86 5.63 12.65
N ASN A 86 -3.68 6.26 12.62
CA ASN A 86 -3.06 6.97 13.75
C ASN A 86 -3.08 8.50 13.61
N GLY A 87 -3.81 9.03 12.62
CA GLY A 87 -3.99 10.47 12.43
C GLY A 87 -2.68 11.23 12.16
N GLN A 88 -1.68 10.57 11.59
CA GLN A 88 -0.40 11.18 11.24
C GLN A 88 -0.49 11.83 9.86
N ALA A 89 0.09 13.00 9.70
CA ALA A 89 0.06 13.75 8.44
C ALA A 89 1.17 13.32 7.46
N ASP A 90 2.35 12.99 7.99
CA ASP A 90 3.54 12.64 7.22
C ASP A 90 4.52 11.83 8.08
N ILE A 91 5.57 11.29 7.46
CA ILE A 91 6.66 10.55 8.09
C ILE A 91 8.02 10.95 7.50
N PRO A 92 9.10 10.89 8.30
CA PRO A 92 10.45 11.04 7.78
C PRO A 92 10.78 9.95 6.75
N PRO A 93 11.49 10.27 5.64
CA PRO A 93 11.92 9.28 4.65
C PRO A 93 12.71 8.10 5.25
N ARG A 94 13.48 8.33 6.32
CA ARG A 94 14.21 7.27 7.04
C ARG A 94 13.29 6.21 7.64
N GLN A 95 12.11 6.60 8.14
CA GLN A 95 11.16 5.66 8.74
C GLN A 95 10.43 4.88 7.66
N ALA A 96 10.10 5.52 6.53
CA ALA A 96 9.60 4.83 5.35
C ALA A 96 10.60 3.79 4.84
N ALA A 97 11.89 4.14 4.74
CA ALA A 97 12.95 3.20 4.34
C ALA A 97 13.08 2.02 5.32
N ALA A 98 12.92 2.24 6.62
CA ALA A 98 12.94 1.17 7.62
C ALA A 98 11.75 0.20 7.46
N VAL A 99 10.55 0.72 7.23
CA VAL A 99 9.35 -0.09 6.94
C VAL A 99 9.51 -0.88 5.64
N ARG A 100 10.05 -0.25 4.59
CA ARG A 100 10.40 -0.88 3.33
C ARG A 100 11.28 -2.12 3.54
N ALA A 101 12.39 -1.95 4.25
CA ALA A 101 13.33 -3.02 4.54
C ALA A 101 12.66 -4.13 5.36
N GLN A 102 11.95 -3.78 6.43
CA GLN A 102 11.23 -4.72 7.28
C GLN A 102 10.25 -5.60 6.48
N ILE A 103 9.46 -4.99 5.60
CA ILE A 103 8.47 -5.71 4.79
C ILE A 103 9.14 -6.55 3.71
N ALA A 104 10.19 -6.06 3.05
CA ALA A 104 10.95 -6.83 2.08
C ALA A 104 11.58 -8.10 2.70
N PHE A 105 12.13 -8.01 3.91
CA PHE A 105 12.64 -9.20 4.61
C PHE A 105 11.53 -10.21 4.94
N ARG A 106 10.34 -9.74 5.35
CA ARG A 106 9.18 -10.63 5.57
C ARG A 106 8.68 -11.26 4.27
N ALA A 107 8.68 -10.49 3.18
CA ALA A 107 8.25 -10.95 1.86
C ALA A 107 9.14 -12.07 1.31
N ALA A 108 10.44 -12.08 1.64
CA ALA A 108 11.38 -13.12 1.21
C ALA A 108 11.01 -14.52 1.72
N GLY A 109 10.31 -14.63 2.85
CA GLY A 109 9.82 -15.90 3.39
C GLY A 109 8.43 -16.31 2.87
N SER A 110 7.78 -15.51 2.03
CA SER A 110 6.38 -15.71 1.65
C SER A 110 6.23 -16.26 0.22
N PRO A 111 5.53 -17.40 0.02
CA PRO A 111 5.36 -18.02 -1.30
C PRO A 111 4.72 -17.10 -2.36
N VAL A 112 3.87 -16.17 -1.95
CA VAL A 112 3.18 -15.25 -2.88
C VAL A 112 4.16 -14.34 -3.65
N PHE A 113 5.32 -14.05 -3.06
CA PHE A 113 6.36 -13.22 -3.68
C PHE A 113 7.37 -14.02 -4.52
N ALA A 114 7.38 -15.35 -4.38
CA ALA A 114 8.32 -16.23 -5.07
C ALA A 114 7.98 -16.37 -6.56
N SER A 115 6.69 -16.51 -6.90
CA SER A 115 6.23 -16.60 -8.29
C SER A 115 6.25 -15.23 -8.97
N PRO A 116 6.92 -15.06 -10.13
CA PRO A 116 6.92 -13.79 -10.86
C PRO A 116 5.51 -13.32 -11.26
N ALA A 117 4.63 -14.25 -11.66
CA ALA A 117 3.27 -13.92 -12.07
C ALA A 117 2.41 -13.46 -10.89
N SER A 118 2.44 -14.19 -9.78
CA SER A 118 1.72 -13.83 -8.54
C SER A 118 2.23 -12.51 -7.98
N ARG A 119 3.54 -12.29 -8.01
CA ARG A 119 4.18 -11.04 -7.60
C ARG A 119 3.72 -9.85 -8.43
N ALA A 120 3.62 -10.02 -9.75
CA ALA A 120 3.17 -8.96 -10.65
C ALA A 120 1.71 -8.59 -10.39
N GLN A 121 0.84 -9.58 -10.23
CA GLN A 121 -0.58 -9.38 -9.90
C GLN A 121 -0.76 -8.70 -8.54
N LEU A 122 -0.05 -9.18 -7.52
CA LEU A 122 -0.05 -8.59 -6.18
C LEU A 122 0.44 -7.14 -6.21
N GLY A 123 1.52 -6.86 -6.96
CA GLY A 123 2.06 -5.52 -7.12
C GLY A 123 1.04 -4.53 -7.66
N GLU A 124 0.36 -4.86 -8.77
CA GLU A 124 -0.68 -4.00 -9.33
C GLU A 124 -1.90 -3.86 -8.41
N GLU A 125 -2.31 -4.93 -7.72
CA GLU A 125 -3.38 -4.85 -6.72
C GLU A 125 -3.03 -3.91 -5.56
N LEU A 126 -1.79 -3.96 -5.06
CA LEU A 126 -1.34 -3.08 -3.98
C LEU A 126 -1.34 -1.61 -4.39
N LYS A 127 -1.00 -1.30 -5.65
CA LYS A 127 -1.13 0.07 -6.19
C LYS A 127 -2.57 0.52 -6.18
N LEU A 128 -3.50 -0.31 -6.66
CA LEU A 128 -4.93 0.00 -6.70
C LEU A 128 -5.50 0.24 -5.29
N LEU A 129 -5.15 -0.64 -4.34
CA LEU A 129 -5.51 -0.49 -2.93
C LEU A 129 -4.94 0.81 -2.35
N PHE A 130 -3.67 1.11 -2.63
CA PHE A 130 -3.01 2.33 -2.17
C PHE A 130 -3.71 3.59 -2.70
N VAL A 131 -3.92 3.70 -4.01
CA VAL A 131 -4.52 4.92 -4.58
C VAL A 131 -5.96 5.10 -4.15
N THR A 132 -6.72 4.01 -3.97
CA THR A 132 -8.09 4.06 -3.46
C THR A 132 -8.11 4.55 -2.02
N LEU A 133 -7.24 4.00 -1.17
CA LEU A 133 -7.09 4.39 0.22
C LEU A 133 -6.64 5.86 0.35
N HIS A 134 -5.69 6.29 -0.49
CA HIS A 134 -5.23 7.68 -0.53
C HIS A 134 -6.35 8.62 -0.98
N ALA A 135 -7.09 8.28 -2.04
CA ALA A 135 -8.21 9.09 -2.53
C ALA A 135 -9.30 9.25 -1.47
N GLY A 136 -9.67 8.17 -0.77
CA GLY A 136 -10.62 8.22 0.34
C GLY A 136 -10.13 9.08 1.50
N TRP A 137 -8.84 9.03 1.83
CA TRP A 137 -8.25 9.90 2.84
C TRP A 137 -8.33 11.38 2.43
N GLN A 138 -8.02 11.71 1.17
CA GLN A 138 -8.15 13.08 0.65
C GLN A 138 -9.60 13.56 0.65
N SER A 139 -10.58 12.69 0.36
CA SER A 139 -12.00 13.05 0.45
C SER A 139 -12.42 13.32 1.88
N ALA A 140 -12.04 12.44 2.81
CA ALA A 140 -12.34 12.60 4.23
C ALA A 140 -11.74 13.89 4.82
N ARG A 141 -10.58 14.33 4.32
CA ARG A 141 -10.00 15.64 4.65
C ARG A 141 -10.88 16.80 4.18
N ARG A 142 -11.37 16.76 2.94
CA ARG A 142 -12.23 17.82 2.37
C ARG A 142 -13.61 17.86 3.04
N GLU A 143 -14.14 16.71 3.40
CA GLU A 143 -15.49 16.56 3.97
C GLU A 143 -15.53 16.70 5.51
N GLY A 144 -14.37 16.76 6.17
CA GLY A 144 -14.28 16.84 7.63
C GLY A 144 -14.58 15.51 8.35
N THR A 145 -14.52 14.38 7.64
CA THR A 145 -14.85 13.03 8.15
C THR A 145 -13.62 12.18 8.48
N LEU A 146 -12.44 12.81 8.62
CA LEU A 146 -11.15 12.16 8.88
C LEU A 146 -11.16 11.08 9.96
N ARG A 147 -11.80 11.35 11.11
CA ARG A 147 -11.83 10.41 12.23
C ARG A 147 -12.58 9.13 11.87
N GLN A 148 -13.77 9.28 11.28
CA GLN A 148 -14.58 8.15 10.82
C GLN A 148 -13.84 7.33 9.77
N TYR A 149 -13.15 8.00 8.84
CA TYR A 149 -12.33 7.32 7.85
C TYR A 149 -11.16 6.55 8.49
N ALA A 150 -10.45 7.17 9.44
CA ALA A 150 -9.36 6.54 10.18
C ALA A 150 -9.81 5.30 10.96
N ASP A 151 -10.99 5.35 11.60
CA ASP A 151 -11.59 4.21 12.30
C ASP A 151 -11.92 3.07 11.31
N GLY A 152 -12.51 3.39 10.16
CA GLY A 152 -12.80 2.42 9.10
C GLY A 152 -11.55 1.72 8.58
N VAL A 153 -10.47 2.48 8.34
CA VAL A 153 -9.17 1.94 7.90
C VAL A 153 -8.56 1.04 8.98
N ALA A 154 -8.59 1.46 10.26
CA ALA A 154 -8.10 0.64 11.36
C ALA A 154 -8.85 -0.70 11.47
N ILE A 155 -10.19 -0.68 11.35
CA ILE A 155 -11.03 -1.89 11.33
C ILE A 155 -10.68 -2.78 10.14
N MET A 156 -10.54 -2.19 8.94
CA MET A 156 -10.20 -2.92 7.72
C MET A 156 -8.87 -3.68 7.87
N PHE A 157 -7.82 -3.03 8.34
CA PHE A 157 -6.52 -3.69 8.54
C PHE A 157 -6.57 -4.75 9.64
N ARG A 158 -7.29 -4.48 10.74
CA ARG A 158 -7.46 -5.46 11.83
C ARG A 158 -8.18 -6.72 11.34
N ASN A 159 -9.22 -6.58 10.52
CA ASN A 159 -9.92 -7.72 9.90
C ASN A 159 -9.04 -8.52 8.94
N ASN A 160 -7.97 -7.93 8.41
CA ASN A 160 -6.94 -8.60 7.62
C ASN A 160 -5.73 -9.02 8.48
N GLY A 161 -5.85 -9.05 9.80
CA GLY A 161 -4.86 -9.59 10.72
C GLY A 161 -3.77 -8.60 11.17
N THR A 162 -3.88 -7.30 10.87
CA THR A 162 -2.91 -6.28 11.30
C THR A 162 -3.59 -5.17 12.12
N ASP A 163 -3.32 -5.10 13.42
CA ASP A 163 -3.78 -3.97 14.23
C ASP A 163 -2.79 -2.78 14.11
N LEU A 164 -3.09 -1.85 13.20
CA LEU A 164 -2.26 -0.67 12.98
C LEU A 164 -2.18 0.27 14.18
N ARG A 165 -3.18 0.23 15.09
CA ARG A 165 -3.19 1.05 16.31
C ARG A 165 -2.43 0.39 17.44
N ALA A 166 -2.10 -0.89 17.34
CA ALA A 166 -1.16 -1.56 18.24
C ALA A 166 0.32 -1.33 17.85
N LEU A 167 0.58 -0.66 16.71
CA LEU A 167 1.94 -0.45 16.19
C LEU A 167 2.46 0.96 16.45
N ARG A 168 3.74 1.05 16.81
CA ARG A 168 4.54 2.27 16.79
C ARG A 168 5.48 2.24 15.59
N LEU A 169 5.57 3.36 14.88
CA LEU A 169 6.59 3.58 13.84
C LEU A 169 7.85 4.18 14.48
N SER A 170 9.01 3.69 14.07
CA SER A 170 10.32 4.14 14.55
C SER A 170 11.34 4.13 13.41
N ASP A 171 12.57 4.56 13.70
CA ASP A 171 13.68 4.49 12.75
C ASP A 171 14.13 3.05 12.45
N SER A 172 13.58 2.05 13.16
CA SER A 172 13.76 0.62 12.90
C SER A 172 12.54 -0.04 12.24
N GLY A 173 11.53 0.75 11.83
CA GLY A 173 10.28 0.27 11.25
C GLY A 173 9.16 0.12 12.28
N PHE A 174 8.19 -0.76 12.01
CA PHE A 174 7.07 -1.03 12.92
C PHE A 174 7.49 -1.93 14.08
N ALA A 175 7.08 -1.55 15.28
CA ALA A 175 7.18 -2.36 16.48
C ALA A 175 5.84 -2.34 17.25
N GLY A 176 5.61 -3.34 18.10
CA GLY A 176 4.51 -3.29 19.06
C GLY A 176 4.64 -2.07 19.98
N ARG A 177 3.51 -1.54 20.41
CA ARG A 177 3.45 -0.54 21.48
C ARG A 177 3.69 -1.16 22.85
#